data_AF-A0AAQ4DK00-F1
#
_entry.id   AF-A0AAQ4DK00-F1
#
_cell.length_a   1.000
_cell.length_b   1.000
_cell.length_c   1.000
_cell.angle_alpha   90.00
_cell.angle_beta   90.00
_cell.angle_gamma   90.00
#
_symmetry.space_group_name_H-M   'P 1'
#
loop_
_entity.id
_entity.type
_entity.pdbx_description
1 polymer ?
#
loop_
_entity_poly.entity_id
_entity_poly.type
_entity_poly.pdbx_seq_one_letter_code
_entity_poly.pdbx_strand_id
1 'polypeptide(L)' 'MQTAHFPVEDFYVIYFDCTSCAVIRHRYTDNGYGCSLWRKVGTFQEPNDCCEFIYDENCGSSPKYQVYDPDKCDF' A
#
# COMPACT_ATOMS: atom_id res chain seq x y z
N MET A 1 31.19 -8.62 -8.98
CA MET A 1 30.04 -8.38 -8.09
C MET A 1 29.35 -7.14 -8.60
N GLN A 2 28.15 -7.28 -9.16
CA GLN A 2 27.34 -6.16 -9.64
C GLN A 2 26.60 -5.57 -8.43
N THR A 3 26.90 -4.33 -8.09
CA THR A 3 26.08 -3.55 -7.15
C THR A 3 24.74 -3.28 -7.83
N ALA A 4 23.66 -3.85 -7.29
CA ALA A 4 22.31 -3.45 -7.66
C ALA A 4 22.15 -1.97 -7.31
N HIS A 5 22.12 -1.13 -8.34
CA HIS A 5 21.77 0.27 -8.19
C HIS A 5 20.24 0.32 -8.13
N PHE A 6 19.68 0.29 -6.93
CA PHE A 6 18.24 0.52 -6.70
C PHE A 6 17.99 2.03 -6.83
N PRO A 7 17.23 2.50 -7.83
CA PRO A 7 16.93 3.92 -7.96
C PRO A 7 16.05 4.36 -6.79
N VAL A 8 16.36 5.53 -6.24
CA VAL A 8 15.83 6.06 -4.96
C VAL A 8 14.32 6.44 -5.02
N GLU A 9 13.59 6.06 -6.06
CA GLU A 9 12.13 6.28 -6.19
C GLU A 9 11.40 5.05 -6.74
N ASP A 10 11.54 3.93 -6.04
CA ASP A 10 10.85 2.67 -6.38
C ASP A 10 9.35 2.68 -6.04
N PHE A 11 8.86 3.72 -5.36
CA PHE A 11 7.44 3.93 -5.08
C PHE A 11 7.07 5.41 -5.04
N TYR A 12 5.78 5.72 -5.18
CA TYR A 12 5.24 7.04 -4.86
C TYR A 12 3.91 6.92 -4.11
N VAL A 13 3.61 7.93 -3.29
CA VAL A 13 2.37 8.02 -2.52
C VAL A 13 1.26 8.57 -3.41
N ILE A 14 0.20 7.78 -3.62
CA ILE A 14 -1.02 8.23 -4.31
C ILE A 14 -1.83 9.12 -3.36
N TYR A 15 -1.95 8.69 -2.10
CA TYR A 15 -2.70 9.42 -1.07
C TYR A 15 -2.18 9.07 0.32
N PHE A 16 -2.21 10.05 1.23
CA PHE A 16 -1.87 9.89 2.64
C PHE A 16 -2.70 10.86 3.46
N ASP A 17 -3.48 10.35 4.42
CA ASP A 17 -4.35 11.16 5.27
C ASP A 17 -3.65 11.67 6.55
N CYS A 18 -2.36 11.34 6.71
CA CYS A 18 -1.51 11.63 7.87
C CYS A 18 -1.95 11.00 9.21
N THR A 19 -3.06 10.26 9.26
CA THR A 19 -3.68 9.83 10.52
C THR A 19 -3.96 8.35 10.59
N SER A 20 -4.48 7.75 9.51
CA SER A 20 -5.03 6.42 9.53
C SER A 20 -4.58 5.54 8.37
N CYS A 21 -4.24 6.10 7.20
CA CYS A 21 -3.99 5.30 6.00
C CYS A 21 -3.11 5.97 4.93
N ALA A 22 -2.46 5.14 4.10
CA ALA A 22 -1.69 5.55 2.93
C ALA A 22 -1.95 4.61 1.74
N VAL A 23 -2.04 5.16 0.53
CA VAL A 23 -2.09 4.40 -0.72
C VAL A 23 -0.78 4.65 -1.47
N ILE A 24 -0.07 3.58 -1.79
CA ILE A 24 1.28 3.64 -2.38
C ILE A 24 1.30 2.84 -3.68
N ARG A 25 1.88 3.41 -4.74
CA ARG A 25 2.21 2.72 -6.00
C ARG A 25 3.68 2.27 -5.96
N HIS A 26 3.92 1.02 -6.29
CA HIS A 26 5.23 0.38 -6.37
C HIS A 26 5.62 0.19 -7.84
N ARG A 27 6.66 0.89 -8.29
CA ARG A 27 7.12 0.83 -9.69
C ARG A 27 7.84 -0.48 -10.02
N TYR A 28 8.35 -1.19 -9.02
CA TYR A 28 9.17 -2.39 -9.18
C TYR A 28 8.35 -3.68 -9.38
N THR A 29 7.03 -3.65 -9.25
CA THR A 29 6.17 -4.83 -9.35
C THR A 29 4.93 -4.57 -10.21
N ASP A 30 4.32 -5.64 -10.71
CA ASP A 30 3.14 -5.62 -11.59
C ASP A 30 3.27 -4.59 -12.74
N ASN A 31 4.40 -4.63 -13.46
CA ASN A 31 4.71 -3.70 -14.56
C ASN A 31 4.59 -2.21 -14.17
N GLY A 32 4.85 -1.88 -12.91
CA GLY A 32 4.77 -0.53 -12.36
C GLY A 32 3.39 -0.12 -11.86
N TYR A 33 2.42 -1.02 -11.86
CA TYR A 33 1.06 -0.80 -11.38
C TYR A 33 0.78 -1.38 -9.99
N GLY A 34 1.75 -2.07 -9.39
CA GLY A 34 1.60 -2.64 -8.07
C GLY A 34 1.21 -1.60 -7.04
N CYS A 35 0.30 -1.94 -6.14
CA CYS A 35 -0.18 -1.03 -5.11
C CYS A 35 -0.24 -1.70 -3.74
N SER A 36 -0.21 -0.87 -2.70
CA SER A 36 -0.53 -1.28 -1.33
C SER A 36 -1.35 -0.22 -0.64
N LEU A 37 -2.36 -0.67 0.11
CA LEU A 37 -3.07 0.13 1.10
C LEU A 37 -2.46 -0.16 2.47
N TRP A 38 -1.94 0.87 3.12
CA TRP A 38 -1.43 0.82 4.49
C TRP A 38 -2.47 1.43 5.41
N ARG A 39 -2.66 0.80 6.57
CA ARG A 39 -3.50 1.30 7.64
C ARG A 39 -2.69 1.32 8.94
N LYS A 40 -2.95 2.31 9.78
CA LYS A 40 -2.32 2.42 11.10
C LYS A 40 -2.86 1.33 12.03
N VAL A 41 -1.96 0.69 12.77
CA VAL A 41 -2.35 -0.28 13.80
C VAL A 41 -3.27 0.41 14.81
N GLY A 42 -4.39 -0.23 15.13
CA GLY A 42 -5.43 0.31 16.01
C GLY A 42 -6.61 0.96 15.29
N THR A 43 -6.46 1.39 14.03
CA THR A 43 -7.58 1.95 13.24
C THR A 43 -8.28 0.90 12.38
N PHE A 44 -7.87 -0.37 12.42
CA PHE A 44 -8.40 -1.40 11.51
C PHE A 44 -9.91 -1.64 11.63
N GLN A 45 -10.50 -1.38 12.80
CA GLN A 45 -11.95 -1.50 13.06
C GLN A 45 -12.73 -0.25 12.62
N GLU A 46 -12.04 0.84 12.29
CA GLU A 46 -12.67 2.08 11.82
C GLU A 46 -12.98 1.97 10.31
N PRO A 47 -13.99 2.68 9.80
CA PRO A 47 -14.19 2.81 8.36
C PRO A 47 -12.96 3.45 7.71
N ASN A 48 -12.61 2.99 6.51
CA ASN A 48 -11.50 3.54 5.73
C ASN A 48 -11.93 3.87 4.29
N ASP A 49 -13.20 4.22 4.13
CA ASP A 49 -13.89 4.33 2.84
C ASP A 49 -13.15 5.27 1.87
N CYS A 50 -12.49 6.32 2.37
CA CYS A 50 -11.73 7.24 1.52
C CYS A 50 -10.48 6.60 0.91
N CYS A 51 -9.64 5.95 1.71
CA CYS A 51 -8.45 5.27 1.20
C CYS A 51 -8.80 4.01 0.40
N GLU A 52 -9.89 3.31 0.74
CA GLU A 52 -10.39 2.18 -0.04
C GLU A 52 -10.90 2.64 -1.41
N PHE A 53 -11.69 3.73 -1.46
CA PHE A 53 -12.13 4.33 -2.71
C PHE A 53 -10.94 4.77 -3.57
N ILE A 54 -9.98 5.49 -3.00
CA ILE A 54 -8.79 5.94 -3.73
C ILE A 54 -7.96 4.75 -4.23
N TYR A 55 -7.82 3.69 -3.41
CA TYR A 55 -7.16 2.45 -3.83
C TYR A 55 -7.90 1.84 -5.03
N ASP A 56 -9.22 1.69 -4.98
CA ASP A 56 -9.99 1.06 -6.06
C ASP A 56 -9.87 1.82 -7.38
N GLU A 57 -9.96 3.15 -7.34
CA GLU A 57 -9.85 4.00 -8.52
C GLU A 57 -8.44 3.98 -9.16
N ASN A 58 -7.37 3.84 -8.36
CA ASN A 58 -5.99 3.95 -8.85
C ASN A 58 -5.30 2.59 -9.07
N CYS A 59 -5.72 1.58 -8.32
CA CYS A 59 -5.04 0.29 -8.20
C CYS A 59 -5.91 -0.89 -8.62
N GLY A 60 -7.21 -0.65 -8.85
CA GLY A 60 -8.17 -1.68 -9.20
C GLY A 60 -8.80 -2.36 -7.98
N SER A 61 -10.04 -2.81 -8.16
CA SER A 61 -10.86 -3.37 -7.10
C SER A 61 -10.65 -4.86 -6.84
N SER A 62 -9.98 -5.60 -7.73
CA SER A 62 -9.73 -7.04 -7.58
C SER A 62 -8.65 -7.58 -8.54
N PRO A 63 -7.88 -8.61 -8.13
CA PRO A 63 -7.82 -9.20 -6.80
C PRO A 63 -6.98 -8.37 -5.82
N LYS A 64 -7.43 -8.26 -4.56
CA LYS A 64 -6.66 -7.67 -3.45
C LYS A 64 -6.09 -8.79 -2.58
N TYR A 65 -4.84 -8.65 -2.14
CA TYR A 65 -4.21 -9.57 -1.21
C TYR A 65 -4.12 -8.93 0.17
N GLN A 66 -4.65 -9.60 1.20
CA GLN A 66 -4.45 -9.19 2.58
C GLN A 66 -3.05 -9.63 3.03
N VAL A 67 -2.15 -8.66 3.20
CA VAL A 67 -0.75 -8.92 3.57
C VAL A 67 -0.58 -8.99 5.09
N TYR A 68 -1.33 -8.20 5.84
CA TYR A 68 -1.23 -8.14 7.30
C TYR A 68 -2.14 -9.17 7.98
N ASP A 69 -1.57 -9.93 8.93
CA ASP A 69 -2.24 -10.95 9.75
C ASP A 69 -1.84 -10.72 11.23
N PRO A 70 -2.78 -10.35 12.12
CA PRO A 70 -2.48 -10.02 13.50
C PRO A 70 -1.97 -11.21 14.34
N ASP A 71 -2.22 -12.45 13.91
CA ASP A 71 -1.74 -13.64 14.60
C ASP A 71 -0.31 -14.02 14.18
N LYS A 72 0.19 -13.44 13.08
CA LYS A 72 1.52 -13.75 12.50
C LYS A 72 2.49 -12.57 12.45
N CYS A 73 2.00 -11.35 12.58
CA CYS A 73 2.81 -10.14 12.51
C CYS A 73 2.93 -9.50 13.90
N ASP A 74 4.14 -9.52 14.47
CA ASP A 74 4.48 -8.76 15.68
C ASP A 74 4.92 -7.33 15.30
N PHE A 75 4.52 -6.32 16.09
CA PHE A 75 4.93 -4.91 15.95
C PHE A 75 5.74 -4.43 17.15
#